data_AF-A0AAF3FIC6-F1
#
_entry.id   AF-A0AAF3FIC6-F1
#
_cell.length_a   1.000
_cell.length_b   1.000
_cell.length_c   1.000
_cell.angle_alpha   90.00
_cell.angle_beta   90.00
_cell.angle_gamma   90.00
#
_symmetry.space_group_name_H-M   'P 1'
#
loop_
_entity.id
_entity.type
_entity.pdbx_description
1 polymer ?
#
loop_
_entity_poly.entity_id
_entity_poly.type
_entity_poly.pdbx_seq_one_letter_code
_entity_poly.pdbx_strand_id
1 'polypeptide(L)'
;MEELALMSGLAQIGLTGFAYWQMAGGFSFSLSGLTMNNHIFYLTLAHFFTGRAVLAFRRGKGTNGHAYSHVLALLALFMAYRSLEQTNNLSGMSGRFMKYLQGIYVMQFLASAALIYLPGVPRSVISQFIPLHKLGGTAVWALHSIQLLYTHYIHGGSGGNLGCWFTCTHLYEFAYHAAISCAALSSFAILYTITNRRVHIKTN
;
A
#
# COMPACT_ATOMS: atom_id res chain seq x y z
N MET A 1 -11.88 3.56 -15.47
CA MET A 1 -11.40 2.65 -14.40
C MET A 1 -10.45 3.35 -13.42
N GLU A 2 -9.36 3.97 -13.86
CA GLU A 2 -8.42 4.64 -12.93
C GLU A 2 -9.01 5.87 -12.22
N GLU A 3 -9.84 6.67 -12.89
CA GLU A 3 -10.53 7.80 -12.26
C GLU A 3 -11.54 7.35 -11.20
N LEU A 4 -12.27 6.26 -11.49
CA LEU A 4 -13.20 5.64 -10.55
C LEU A 4 -12.48 5.18 -9.27
N ALA A 5 -11.30 4.55 -9.41
CA ALA A 5 -10.45 4.16 -8.27
C ALA A 5 -9.89 5.36 -7.48
N LEU A 6 -9.63 6.49 -8.14
CA LEU A 6 -9.23 7.71 -7.44
C LEU A 6 -10.39 8.31 -6.66
N MET A 7 -11.57 8.37 -7.27
CA MET A 7 -12.78 8.89 -6.65
C MET A 7 -13.24 8.00 -5.51
N SER A 8 -13.15 6.66 -5.63
CA SER A 8 -13.42 5.74 -4.52
C SER A 8 -12.46 5.96 -3.36
N GLY A 9 -11.15 6.07 -3.63
CA GLY A 9 -10.15 6.32 -2.60
C GLY A 9 -10.32 7.68 -1.90
N LEU A 10 -10.67 8.73 -2.64
CA LEU A 10 -10.99 10.04 -2.06
C LEU A 10 -12.28 10.00 -1.23
N ALA A 11 -13.31 9.31 -1.72
CA ALA A 11 -14.54 9.09 -0.98
C ALA A 11 -14.29 8.29 0.31
N GLN A 12 -13.42 7.28 0.27
CA GLN A 12 -12.99 6.53 1.47
C GLN A 12 -12.32 7.44 2.49
N ILE A 13 -11.34 8.26 2.09
CA ILE A 13 -10.70 9.22 3.02
C ILE A 13 -11.75 10.17 3.61
N GLY A 14 -12.65 10.71 2.78
CA GLY A 14 -13.70 11.62 3.22
C GLY A 14 -14.67 10.96 4.20
N LEU A 15 -15.12 9.74 3.92
CA LEU A 15 -16.02 8.95 4.77
C LEU A 15 -15.35 8.53 6.07
N THR A 16 -14.10 8.07 6.03
CA THR A 16 -13.32 7.75 7.24
C THR A 16 -13.14 9.02 8.07
N GLY A 17 -12.73 10.14 7.45
CA GLY A 17 -12.62 11.43 8.12
C GLY A 17 -13.92 11.84 8.81
N PHE A 18 -15.02 11.83 8.08
CA PHE A 18 -16.34 12.20 8.59
C PHE A 18 -16.84 11.27 9.70
N ALA A 19 -16.78 9.95 9.49
CA ALA A 19 -17.28 8.96 10.44
C ALA A 19 -16.54 9.04 11.78
N TYR A 20 -15.21 9.12 11.76
CA TYR A 20 -14.45 9.18 13.01
C TYR A 20 -14.45 10.58 13.65
N TRP A 21 -14.62 11.65 12.85
CA TRP A 21 -14.84 12.98 13.38
C TRP A 21 -16.18 13.11 14.11
N GLN A 22 -17.28 12.70 13.46
CA GLN A 22 -18.63 12.94 13.94
C GLN A 22 -19.17 11.83 14.85
N MET A 23 -18.79 10.57 14.60
CA MET A 23 -19.40 9.41 15.27
C MET A 23 -18.50 8.78 16.35
N ALA A 24 -17.19 9.04 16.31
CA ALA A 24 -16.22 8.44 17.24
C ALA A 24 -15.53 9.45 18.17
N GLY A 25 -16.03 10.68 18.26
CA GLY A 25 -15.54 11.69 19.21
C GLY A 25 -14.36 12.55 18.73
N GLY A 26 -14.07 12.58 17.43
CA GLY A 26 -13.11 13.51 16.83
C GLY A 26 -11.71 12.94 16.55
N PHE A 27 -10.85 13.80 15.98
CA PHE A 27 -9.42 13.56 15.80
C PHE A 27 -8.61 14.54 16.64
N SER A 28 -7.41 14.12 17.02
CA SER A 28 -6.38 15.04 17.48
C SER A 28 -5.31 15.15 16.41
N PHE A 29 -4.96 16.37 16.01
CA PHE A 29 -3.81 16.59 15.12
C PHE A 29 -2.53 16.91 15.92
N SER A 30 -2.61 16.90 17.25
CA SER A 30 -1.43 17.01 18.08
C SER A 30 -0.64 15.71 18.04
N LEU A 31 0.66 15.83 17.74
CA LEU A 31 1.62 14.72 17.79
C LEU A 31 1.72 14.04 19.15
N SER A 32 1.23 14.66 20.23
CA SER A 32 1.24 14.11 21.60
C SER A 32 -0.13 13.61 22.08
N GLY A 33 -1.17 13.71 21.25
CA GLY A 33 -2.55 13.38 21.66
C GLY A 33 -3.31 12.55 20.64
N LEU A 34 -2.61 11.77 19.80
CA LEU A 34 -3.24 10.95 18.77
C LEU A 34 -4.12 9.87 19.41
N THR A 35 -5.33 9.73 18.89
CA THR A 35 -6.32 8.75 19.38
C THR A 35 -6.40 7.55 18.44
N MET A 36 -7.12 6.49 18.81
CA MET A 36 -7.32 5.33 17.94
C MET A 36 -8.01 5.71 16.61
N ASN A 37 -8.81 6.78 16.60
CA ASN A 37 -9.43 7.30 15.38
C ASN A 37 -8.36 7.81 14.39
N ASN A 38 -7.31 8.45 14.89
CA ASN A 38 -6.18 8.87 14.07
C ASN A 38 -5.49 7.68 13.41
N HIS A 39 -5.34 6.55 14.12
CA HIS A 39 -4.74 5.34 13.55
C HIS A 39 -5.47 4.92 12.28
N ILE A 40 -6.79 4.81 12.35
CA ILE A 40 -7.62 4.34 11.24
C ILE A 40 -7.59 5.34 10.09
N PHE A 41 -7.74 6.62 10.38
CA PHE A 41 -7.66 7.68 9.36
C PHE A 41 -6.33 7.68 8.62
N TYR A 42 -5.21 7.69 9.36
CA TYR A 42 -3.88 7.71 8.75
C TYR A 42 -3.55 6.40 8.03
N LEU A 43 -4.07 5.27 8.49
CA LEU A 43 -3.92 3.98 7.81
C LEU A 43 -4.67 3.98 6.46
N THR A 44 -5.87 4.56 6.39
CA THR A 44 -6.64 4.73 5.14
C THR A 44 -5.92 5.69 4.19
N LEU A 45 -5.42 6.81 4.72
CA LEU A 45 -4.66 7.79 3.96
C LEU A 45 -3.39 7.18 3.35
N ALA A 46 -2.68 6.35 4.12
CA ALA A 46 -1.51 5.65 3.62
C ALA A 46 -1.84 4.65 2.50
N HIS A 47 -2.97 3.95 2.61
CA HIS A 47 -3.40 3.00 1.59
C HIS A 47 -3.73 3.70 0.27
N PHE A 48 -4.44 4.83 0.35
CA PHE A 48 -4.72 5.69 -0.79
C PHE A 48 -3.45 6.15 -1.51
N PHE A 49 -2.46 6.67 -0.76
CA PHE A 49 -1.20 7.12 -1.36
C PHE A 49 -0.40 5.96 -1.96
N THR A 50 -0.48 4.77 -1.37
CA THR A 50 0.14 3.57 -1.94
C THR A 50 -0.53 3.18 -3.27
N GLY A 51 -1.87 3.19 -3.35
CA GLY A 51 -2.59 2.95 -4.60
C GLY A 51 -2.24 3.98 -5.69
N ARG A 52 -2.12 5.26 -5.30
CA ARG A 52 -1.63 6.31 -6.23
C ARG A 52 -0.21 6.07 -6.71
N ALA A 53 0.67 5.57 -5.85
CA ALA A 53 2.04 5.26 -6.21
C ALA A 53 2.09 4.12 -7.25
N VAL A 54 1.30 3.07 -7.06
CA VAL A 54 1.22 1.93 -8.00
C VAL A 54 0.72 2.38 -9.38
N LEU A 55 -0.23 3.31 -9.44
CA LEU A 55 -0.78 3.85 -10.69
C LEU A 55 0.05 4.99 -11.29
N ALA A 56 1.11 5.47 -10.63
CA ALA A 56 1.86 6.65 -11.05
C ALA A 56 2.44 6.53 -12.47
N PHE A 57 3.00 5.38 -12.83
CA PHE A 57 3.56 5.15 -14.17
C PHE A 57 2.49 5.15 -15.26
N ARG A 58 1.31 4.60 -14.98
CA ARG A 58 0.18 4.57 -15.93
C ARG A 58 -0.38 5.97 -16.19
N ARG A 59 -0.32 6.84 -15.20
CA ARG A 59 -0.75 8.24 -15.27
C ARG A 59 0.33 9.20 -15.76
N GLY A 60 1.44 8.69 -16.30
CA GLY A 60 2.53 9.53 -16.81
C GLY A 60 3.29 10.33 -15.75
N LYS A 61 3.14 10.00 -14.46
CA LYS A 61 3.84 10.69 -13.36
C LYS A 61 5.31 10.26 -13.22
N GLY A 62 5.69 9.16 -13.87
CA GLY A 62 7.06 8.63 -13.88
C GLY A 62 7.58 8.19 -12.51
N THR A 63 8.89 7.96 -12.44
CA THR A 63 9.59 7.41 -11.27
C THR A 63 9.52 8.35 -10.05
N ASN A 64 9.62 9.66 -10.27
CA ASN A 64 9.55 10.64 -9.19
C ASN A 64 8.14 10.68 -8.57
N GLY A 65 7.08 10.70 -9.39
CA GLY A 65 5.72 10.68 -8.87
C GLY A 65 5.35 9.39 -8.13
N HIS A 66 5.90 8.26 -8.57
CA HIS A 66 5.82 6.99 -7.84
C HIS A 66 6.49 7.08 -6.46
N ALA A 67 7.74 7.56 -6.41
CA ALA A 67 8.49 7.69 -5.17
C ALA A 67 7.85 8.69 -4.19
N TYR A 68 7.42 9.87 -4.66
CA TYR A 68 6.75 10.87 -3.81
C TYR A 68 5.47 10.33 -3.19
N SER A 69 4.68 9.56 -3.94
CA SER A 69 3.45 8.96 -3.42
C SER A 69 3.75 7.91 -2.34
N HIS A 70 4.81 7.12 -2.50
CA HIS A 70 5.27 6.19 -1.47
C HIS A 70 5.83 6.90 -0.23
N VAL A 71 6.48 8.06 -0.37
CA VAL A 71 6.92 8.88 0.77
C VAL A 71 5.72 9.40 1.57
N LEU A 72 4.69 9.90 0.90
CA LEU A 72 3.46 10.34 1.57
C LEU A 72 2.75 9.18 2.28
N ALA A 73 2.73 8.00 1.67
CA ALA A 73 2.21 6.79 2.29
C ALA A 73 3.00 6.36 3.54
N LEU A 74 4.34 6.46 3.49
CA LEU A 74 5.22 6.17 4.63
C LEU A 74 4.98 7.14 5.80
N LEU A 75 4.82 8.43 5.51
CA LEU A 75 4.50 9.43 6.53
C LEU A 75 3.15 9.14 7.18
N ALA A 76 2.14 8.77 6.40
CA ALA A 76 0.83 8.39 6.92
C ALA A 76 0.90 7.08 7.74
N LEU A 77 1.63 6.04 7.29
CA LEU A 77 1.88 4.82 8.07
C LEU A 77 2.57 5.12 9.41
N PHE A 78 3.54 6.04 9.41
CA PHE A 78 4.21 6.47 10.64
C PHE A 78 3.24 7.12 11.62
N MET A 79 2.38 8.04 11.16
CA MET A 79 1.36 8.66 12.01
C MET A 79 0.35 7.63 12.53
N ALA A 80 -0.04 6.66 11.69
CA ALA A 80 -0.91 5.56 12.11
C ALA A 80 -0.26 4.69 13.19
N TYR A 81 1.04 4.42 13.07
CA TYR A 81 1.79 3.67 14.10
C TYR A 81 1.91 4.44 15.40
N ARG A 82 2.26 5.73 15.34
CA ARG A 82 2.38 6.62 16.52
C ARG A 82 1.08 6.71 17.30
N SER A 83 -0.05 6.72 16.60
CA SER A 83 -1.37 6.65 17.24
C SER A 83 -1.59 5.35 18.04
N LEU A 84 -1.18 4.19 17.52
CA LEU A 84 -1.25 2.92 18.26
C LEU A 84 -0.32 2.90 19.47
N GLU A 85 0.87 3.48 19.32
CA GLU A 85 1.84 3.60 20.41
C GLU A 85 1.27 4.44 21.56
N GLN A 86 0.69 5.60 21.26
CA GLN A 86 0.11 6.50 22.27
C GLN A 86 -1.13 5.92 22.95
N THR A 87 -1.86 5.06 22.26
CA THR A 87 -3.04 4.36 22.81
C THR A 87 -2.69 3.04 23.50
N ASN A 88 -1.38 2.72 23.67
CA ASN A 88 -0.88 1.48 24.27
C ASN A 88 -1.41 0.20 23.60
N ASN A 89 -1.80 0.26 22.33
CA ASN A 89 -2.46 -0.84 21.63
C ASN A 89 -1.51 -1.62 20.68
N LEU A 90 -0.19 -1.56 20.96
CA LEU A 90 0.84 -2.22 20.15
C LEU A 90 0.96 -3.73 20.38
N SER A 91 0.48 -4.24 21.51
CA SER A 91 0.51 -5.67 21.87
C SER A 91 -0.62 -6.47 21.21
N GLY A 92 -1.71 -5.79 20.83
CA GLY A 92 -2.82 -6.38 20.10
C GLY A 92 -2.41 -6.93 18.73
N MET A 93 -3.26 -7.77 18.13
CA MET A 93 -3.00 -8.33 16.80
C MET A 93 -2.89 -7.23 15.73
N SER A 94 -3.71 -6.16 15.80
CA SER A 94 -3.58 -4.98 14.93
C SER A 94 -2.21 -4.30 15.08
N GLY A 95 -1.76 -4.06 16.32
CA GLY A 95 -0.48 -3.43 16.61
C GLY A 95 0.73 -4.26 16.15
N ARG A 96 0.69 -5.57 16.34
CA ARG A 96 1.71 -6.49 15.81
C ARG A 96 1.72 -6.53 14.29
N PHE A 97 0.55 -6.62 13.65
CA PHE A 97 0.47 -6.66 12.19
C PHE A 97 0.92 -5.34 11.56
N MET A 98 0.58 -4.19 12.17
CA MET A 98 1.05 -2.87 11.76
C MET A 98 2.58 -2.75 11.79
N LYS A 99 3.26 -3.29 12.83
CA LYS A 99 4.73 -3.31 12.90
C LYS A 99 5.35 -4.02 11.70
N TYR A 100 4.82 -5.19 11.35
CA TYR A 100 5.30 -5.96 10.20
C TYR A 100 5.01 -5.24 8.90
N LEU A 101 3.79 -4.72 8.71
CA LEU A 101 3.42 -3.96 7.52
C LEU A 101 4.36 -2.77 7.29
N GLN A 102 4.58 -1.95 8.33
CA GLN A 102 5.47 -0.80 8.25
C GLN A 102 6.92 -1.22 7.95
N GLY A 103 7.43 -2.26 8.61
CA GLY A 103 8.77 -2.79 8.37
C GLY A 103 8.96 -3.25 6.92
N ILE A 104 8.05 -4.09 6.42
CA ILE A 104 8.11 -4.59 5.04
C ILE A 104 8.00 -3.44 4.03
N TYR A 105 7.12 -2.46 4.28
CA TYR A 105 6.96 -1.29 3.42
C TYR A 105 8.27 -0.46 3.34
N VAL A 106 8.89 -0.17 4.49
CA VAL A 106 10.15 0.58 4.57
C VAL A 106 11.26 -0.16 3.83
N MET A 107 11.39 -1.48 4.04
CA MET A 107 12.39 -2.28 3.34
C MET A 107 12.17 -2.29 1.83
N GLN A 108 10.91 -2.43 1.38
CA GLN A 108 10.56 -2.37 -0.03
C GLN A 108 10.91 -1.01 -0.64
N PHE A 109 10.61 0.08 0.06
CA PHE A 109 10.93 1.43 -0.39
C PHE A 109 12.44 1.67 -0.47
N LEU A 110 13.18 1.35 0.59
CA LEU A 110 14.62 1.59 0.68
C LEU A 110 15.41 0.75 -0.33
N ALA A 111 15.09 -0.54 -0.48
CA ALA A 111 15.77 -1.40 -1.45
C ALA A 111 15.59 -0.88 -2.89
N SER A 112 14.39 -0.38 -3.20
CA SER A 112 14.06 0.14 -4.53
C SER A 112 14.65 1.52 -4.76
N ALA A 113 14.67 2.36 -3.72
CA ALA A 113 15.31 3.66 -3.77
C ALA A 113 16.82 3.53 -3.99
N ALA A 114 17.46 2.59 -3.27
CA ALA A 114 18.87 2.27 -3.44
C ALA A 114 19.18 1.81 -4.87
N LEU A 115 18.37 0.92 -5.44
CA LEU A 115 18.63 0.39 -6.79
C LEU A 115 18.38 1.39 -7.92
N ILE A 116 17.43 2.31 -7.75
CA ILE A 116 17.00 3.23 -8.82
C ILE A 116 17.72 4.58 -8.74
N TYR A 117 17.97 5.10 -7.53
CA TYR A 117 18.50 6.44 -7.33
C TYR A 117 19.98 6.47 -6.94
N LEU A 118 20.59 5.35 -6.50
CA LEU A 118 22.04 5.35 -6.27
C LEU A 118 22.80 5.31 -7.59
N PRO A 119 23.80 6.20 -7.78
CA PRO A 119 24.67 6.14 -8.94
C PRO A 119 25.49 4.84 -8.92
N GLY A 120 25.68 4.24 -10.09
CA GLY A 120 26.59 3.09 -10.26
C GLY A 120 25.94 1.70 -10.24
N VAL A 121 24.63 1.59 -10.02
CA VAL A 121 23.93 0.29 -10.11
C VAL A 121 23.83 -0.16 -11.59
N PRO A 122 24.33 -1.35 -11.96
CA PRO A 122 24.24 -1.84 -13.34
C PRO A 122 22.79 -2.03 -13.80
N ARG A 123 22.48 -1.64 -15.04
CA ARG A 123 21.13 -1.81 -15.63
C ARG A 123 20.64 -3.26 -15.62
N SER A 124 21.56 -4.23 -15.72
CA SER A 124 21.25 -5.66 -15.61
C SER A 124 20.68 -6.02 -14.23
N VAL A 125 21.29 -5.54 -13.15
CA VAL A 125 20.81 -5.74 -11.77
C VAL A 125 19.43 -5.10 -11.58
N ILE A 126 19.23 -3.87 -12.07
CA ILE A 126 17.93 -3.19 -12.03
C ILE A 126 16.86 -4.02 -12.74
N SER A 127 17.16 -4.52 -13.95
CA SER A 127 16.21 -5.30 -14.75
C SER A 127 15.78 -6.62 -14.09
N GLN A 128 16.69 -7.27 -13.36
CA GLN A 128 16.40 -8.50 -12.61
C GLN A 128 15.59 -8.22 -11.33
N PHE A 129 15.74 -7.03 -10.74
CA PHE A 129 15.04 -6.66 -9.52
C PHE A 129 13.61 -6.13 -9.76
N ILE A 130 13.33 -5.52 -10.92
CA ILE A 130 11.99 -4.98 -11.24
C ILE A 130 10.84 -5.99 -11.02
N PRO A 131 10.94 -7.27 -11.44
CA PRO A 131 9.89 -8.26 -11.19
C PRO A 131 9.67 -8.53 -9.69
N LEU A 132 10.75 -8.69 -8.93
CA LEU A 132 10.70 -8.87 -7.47
C LEU A 132 10.11 -7.63 -6.78
N HIS A 133 10.46 -6.43 -7.25
CA HIS A 133 9.92 -5.18 -6.75
C HIS A 133 8.40 -5.10 -6.95
N LYS A 134 7.90 -5.45 -8.15
CA LYS A 134 6.46 -5.47 -8.44
C LYS A 134 5.72 -6.48 -7.57
N LEU A 135 6.30 -7.67 -7.36
CA LEU A 135 5.74 -8.68 -6.49
C LEU A 135 5.66 -8.24 -5.03
N GLY A 136 6.78 -7.76 -4.49
CA GLY A 136 6.86 -7.24 -3.14
C GLY A 136 5.88 -6.09 -2.92
N GLY A 137 5.80 -5.14 -3.84
CA GLY A 137 4.85 -4.03 -3.79
C GLY A 137 3.38 -4.49 -3.77
N THR A 138 3.04 -5.51 -4.56
CA THR A 138 1.69 -6.10 -4.59
C THR A 138 1.35 -6.78 -3.28
N ALA A 139 2.28 -7.57 -2.73
CA ALA A 139 2.10 -8.25 -1.45
C ALA A 139 1.96 -7.24 -0.29
N VAL A 140 2.77 -6.18 -0.27
CA VAL A 140 2.66 -5.10 0.72
C VAL A 140 1.30 -4.44 0.65
N TRP A 141 0.82 -4.13 -0.55
CA TRP A 141 -0.47 -3.48 -0.73
C TRP A 141 -1.64 -4.40 -0.33
N ALA A 142 -1.54 -5.72 -0.58
CA ALA A 142 -2.47 -6.73 -0.08
C ALA A 142 -2.54 -6.77 1.46
N LEU A 143 -1.38 -6.84 2.11
CA LEU A 143 -1.29 -6.86 3.57
C LEU A 143 -1.86 -5.57 4.17
N HIS A 144 -1.68 -4.44 3.50
CA HIS A 144 -2.29 -3.17 3.90
C HIS A 144 -3.81 -3.22 3.82
N SER A 145 -4.40 -3.75 2.73
CA SER A 145 -5.85 -3.93 2.62
C SER A 145 -6.40 -4.83 3.75
N ILE A 146 -5.69 -5.92 4.08
CA ILE A 146 -6.08 -6.81 5.19
C ILE A 146 -6.02 -6.07 6.53
N GLN A 147 -4.96 -5.30 6.78
CA GLN A 147 -4.82 -4.51 8.01
C GLN A 147 -5.94 -3.49 8.16
N LEU A 148 -6.32 -2.81 7.06
CA LEU A 148 -7.44 -1.88 7.04
C LEU A 148 -8.77 -2.58 7.34
N LEU A 149 -9.04 -3.68 6.66
CA LEU A 149 -10.24 -4.47 6.86
C LEU A 149 -10.38 -4.92 8.31
N TYR A 150 -9.31 -5.48 8.86
CA TYR A 150 -9.24 -5.93 10.26
C TYR A 150 -9.51 -4.79 11.24
N THR A 151 -8.89 -3.63 10.99
CA THR A 151 -9.00 -2.47 11.89
C THR A 151 -10.41 -1.86 11.83
N HIS A 152 -11.02 -1.75 10.65
CA HIS A 152 -12.41 -1.31 10.51
C HIS A 152 -13.41 -2.31 11.09
N TYR A 153 -13.16 -3.61 10.97
CA TYR A 153 -14.02 -4.65 11.54
C TYR A 153 -14.03 -4.62 13.07
N ILE A 154 -12.86 -4.46 13.70
CA ILE A 154 -12.72 -4.56 15.17
C ILE A 154 -12.93 -3.23 15.88
N HIS A 155 -12.43 -2.14 15.32
CA HIS A 155 -12.47 -0.83 15.96
C HIS A 155 -13.51 0.11 15.35
N GLY A 156 -14.18 -0.30 14.28
CA GLY A 156 -15.12 0.55 13.55
C GLY A 156 -16.44 0.83 14.25
N GLY A 157 -16.85 0.04 15.26
CA GLY A 157 -18.00 0.32 16.15
C GLY A 157 -19.35 0.65 15.49
N SER A 158 -19.46 0.62 14.16
CA SER A 158 -20.54 1.21 13.39
C SER A 158 -21.17 0.08 12.58
N GLY A 159 -22.35 -0.35 13.02
CA GLY A 159 -23.05 -1.55 12.55
C GLY A 159 -23.10 -1.72 11.03
N GLY A 160 -22.92 -2.97 10.60
CA GLY A 160 -23.47 -3.61 9.41
C GLY A 160 -23.04 -3.10 8.03
N ASN A 161 -23.12 -1.79 7.76
CA ASN A 161 -23.14 -1.26 6.39
C ASN A 161 -21.88 -0.47 6.00
N LEU A 162 -21.31 0.35 6.91
CA LEU A 162 -20.08 1.10 6.63
C LEU A 162 -18.87 0.16 6.54
N GLY A 163 -18.72 -0.75 7.50
CA GLY A 163 -17.67 -1.78 7.46
C GLY A 163 -17.77 -2.65 6.20
N CYS A 164 -18.99 -3.02 5.78
CA CYS A 164 -19.22 -3.79 4.55
C CYS A 164 -18.87 -3.00 3.29
N TRP A 165 -19.21 -1.70 3.22
CA TRP A 165 -18.82 -0.84 2.10
C TRP A 165 -17.30 -0.64 2.00
N PHE A 166 -16.61 -0.43 3.13
CA PHE A 166 -15.13 -0.41 3.19
C PHE A 166 -14.55 -1.75 2.74
N THR A 167 -15.12 -2.87 3.20
CA THR A 167 -14.69 -4.23 2.83
C THR A 167 -14.82 -4.46 1.33
N CYS A 168 -15.97 -4.14 0.74
CA CYS A 168 -16.24 -4.32 -0.69
C CYS A 168 -15.37 -3.42 -1.58
N THR A 169 -15.14 -2.16 -1.19
CA THR A 169 -14.29 -1.25 -1.96
C THR A 169 -12.81 -1.62 -1.88
N HIS A 170 -12.30 -2.02 -0.71
CA HIS A 170 -10.93 -2.53 -0.58
C HIS A 170 -10.72 -3.88 -1.27
N LEU A 171 -11.71 -4.79 -1.25
CA LEU A 171 -11.68 -6.04 -2.03
C LEU A 171 -11.68 -5.79 -3.54
N TYR A 172 -12.43 -4.79 -4.01
CA TYR A 172 -12.48 -4.42 -5.43
C TYR A 172 -11.15 -3.86 -5.91
N GLU A 173 -10.57 -2.90 -5.17
CA GLU A 173 -9.22 -2.42 -5.46
C GLU A 173 -8.23 -3.59 -5.36
N PHE A 174 -8.44 -4.51 -4.41
CA PHE A 174 -7.56 -5.66 -4.17
C PHE A 174 -7.50 -6.57 -5.39
N ALA A 175 -8.67 -6.98 -5.86
CA ALA A 175 -8.84 -7.79 -7.04
C ALA A 175 -8.25 -7.12 -8.30
N TYR A 176 -8.41 -5.80 -8.46
CA TYR A 176 -7.86 -5.07 -9.60
C TYR A 176 -6.33 -5.11 -9.65
N HIS A 177 -5.64 -4.84 -8.52
CA HIS A 177 -4.18 -4.86 -8.49
C HIS A 177 -3.61 -6.28 -8.47
N ALA A 178 -4.28 -7.24 -7.82
CA ALA A 178 -3.91 -8.65 -7.88
C ALA A 178 -3.97 -9.17 -9.33
N ALA A 179 -5.03 -8.81 -10.08
CA ALA A 179 -5.16 -9.17 -11.50
C ALA A 179 -4.03 -8.56 -12.37
N ILE A 180 -3.67 -7.29 -12.14
CA ILE A 180 -2.54 -6.65 -12.83
C ILE A 180 -1.22 -7.35 -12.53
N SER A 181 -1.03 -7.78 -11.29
CA SER A 181 0.21 -8.40 -10.83
C SER A 181 0.34 -9.84 -11.33
N CYS A 182 -0.76 -10.59 -11.37
CA CYS A 182 -0.84 -11.89 -12.05
C CYS A 182 -0.56 -11.77 -13.55
N ALA A 183 -1.06 -10.74 -14.23
CA ALA A 183 -0.78 -10.48 -15.65
C ALA A 183 0.71 -10.12 -15.90
N ALA A 184 1.32 -9.36 -14.98
CA ALA A 184 2.75 -9.02 -15.05
C ALA A 184 3.65 -10.25 -14.78
N LEU A 185 3.25 -11.12 -13.84
CA LEU A 185 3.92 -12.39 -13.53
C LEU A 185 3.90 -13.35 -14.69
N SER A 186 2.73 -13.57 -15.28
CA SER A 186 2.57 -14.46 -16.43
C SER A 186 3.36 -13.93 -17.64
N SER A 187 3.35 -12.62 -17.88
CA SER A 187 4.20 -11.99 -18.90
C SER A 187 5.69 -12.18 -18.64
N PHE A 188 6.15 -12.04 -17.39
CA PHE A 188 7.55 -12.26 -17.00
C PHE A 188 7.97 -13.72 -17.13
N ALA A 189 7.15 -14.67 -16.66
CA ALA A 189 7.41 -16.11 -16.79
C ALA A 189 7.53 -16.52 -18.26
N ILE A 190 6.67 -15.98 -19.13
CA ILE A 190 6.73 -16.19 -20.59
C ILE A 190 8.04 -15.61 -21.16
N LEU A 191 8.39 -14.35 -20.85
CA LEU A 191 9.62 -13.71 -21.32
C LEU A 191 10.88 -14.41 -20.83
N TYR A 192 10.94 -14.83 -19.56
CA TYR A 192 12.04 -15.59 -18.99
C TYR A 192 12.23 -16.93 -19.71
N THR A 193 11.12 -17.63 -19.98
CA THR A 193 11.13 -18.91 -20.70
C THR A 193 11.61 -18.74 -22.15
N ILE A 194 11.14 -17.71 -22.85
CA ILE A 194 11.56 -17.40 -24.23
C ILE A 194 13.04 -17.03 -24.28
N THR A 195 13.51 -16.22 -23.33
CA THR A 195 14.90 -15.75 -23.29
C THR A 195 15.85 -16.91 -23.02
N ASN A 196 15.54 -17.78 -22.06
CA ASN A 196 16.35 -18.98 -21.77
C ASN A 196 16.29 -20.03 -22.89
N ARG A 197 15.16 -20.19 -23.59
CA ARG A 197 15.11 -21.04 -24.80
C ARG A 197 15.98 -20.52 -25.94
N ARG A 198 16.03 -19.19 -26.15
CA ARG A 198 16.88 -18.60 -27.20
C ARG A 198 18.37 -18.73 -26.92
N VAL A 199 18.78 -18.73 -25.64
CA VAL A 199 20.19 -18.97 -25.26
C VAL A 199 20.59 -20.42 -25.57
N HIS A 200 19.72 -21.39 -25.28
CA HIS A 200 19.99 -22.80 -25.59
C HIS A 200 20.06 -23.14 -27.08
N ILE A 201 19.35 -22.40 -27.95
CA ILE A 201 19.36 -22.65 -29.40
C ILE A 201 20.61 -22.07 -30.09
N LYS A 202 21.26 -21.06 -29.49
CA LYS A 202 22.48 -20.43 -30.06
C LYS A 202 23.79 -21.11 -29.66
N THR A 203 23.74 -22.08 -28.76
CA THR A 203 24.92 -22.82 -28.26
C THR A 203 25.06 -24.23 -28.87
N ASN A 204 24.25 -24.56 -29.87
CA ASN A 204 24.36 -25.76 -30.72
C ASN A 204 24.54 -25.32 -32.17
#